data_AF-T1WVS5-F1
#
_entry.id   AF-T1WVS5-F1
#
_cell.length_a   1.000
_cell.length_b   1.000
_cell.length_c   1.000
_cell.angle_alpha   90.00
_cell.angle_beta   90.00
_cell.angle_gamma   90.00
#
_symmetry.space_group_name_H-M   'P 1'
#
loop_
_entity.id
_entity.type
_entity.pdbx_description
1 polymer ?
#
loop_
_entity_poly.entity_id
_entity_poly.type
_entity_poly.pdbx_seq_one_letter_code
_entity_poly.pdbx_strand_id
1 'polypeptide(L)'
;RNQTLLPAPNLASYNGLIFISMDVGAPPLEDYLGDFRFYLDFYTKQSGDGLEVRGPQRWRIKANWKIGAENFAGDMYHTPQTHASIVEIGLFREPKAQKRKDGATYWAQCGGGTTYKLPPGNFEERMRYVGYPDEMIEQIKRVWTQKQQQLVGADGFMISAASCFPNLSFVHNWPKVLDGAHDDVLPFISIRLWQPISENETEVCSWFAVDSAAPPEYKANSYKAYLMCFGSTGMFDQDDA
;
A
#
# COMPACT_ATOMS: atom_id res chain seq x y z
N ARG A 1 6.59 -45.60 5.92
CA ARG A 1 5.56 -44.75 6.55
C ARG A 1 6.16 -43.53 7.32
N ASN A 2 7.40 -43.11 7.04
CA ASN A 2 8.07 -41.97 7.71
C ASN A 2 8.53 -40.89 6.71
N GLN A 3 7.72 -40.57 5.71
CA GLN A 3 8.00 -39.44 4.82
C GLN A 3 7.01 -38.33 5.15
N THR A 4 7.53 -37.19 5.59
CA THR A 4 6.77 -35.96 5.81
C THR A 4 7.21 -34.91 4.80
N LEU A 5 6.37 -33.91 4.55
CA LEU A 5 6.78 -32.72 3.83
C LEU A 5 7.92 -32.02 4.59
N LEU A 6 8.82 -31.38 3.84
CA LEU A 6 9.85 -30.53 4.44
C LEU A 6 9.16 -29.32 5.09
N PRO A 7 9.42 -29.01 6.37
CA PRO A 7 8.89 -27.81 6.99
C PRO A 7 9.51 -26.57 6.34
N ALA A 8 8.76 -25.45 6.36
CA ALA A 8 9.32 -24.15 6.02
C ALA A 8 10.52 -23.87 6.94
N PRO A 9 11.72 -23.53 6.41
CA PRO A 9 12.93 -23.45 7.22
C PRO A 9 12.86 -22.40 8.34
N ASN A 10 12.26 -21.25 8.04
CA ASN A 10 11.98 -20.20 9.01
C ASN A 10 10.67 -19.49 8.61
N LEU A 11 9.69 -19.47 9.52
CA LEU A 11 8.35 -18.93 9.29
C LEU A 11 7.96 -18.03 10.46
N ALA A 12 7.46 -16.84 10.13
CA ALA A 12 6.94 -15.90 11.11
C ALA A 12 5.84 -15.04 10.49
N SER A 13 5.10 -14.31 11.31
CA SER A 13 4.07 -13.39 10.85
C SER A 13 4.17 -12.03 11.51
N TYR A 14 3.69 -11.00 10.80
CA TYR A 14 3.58 -9.64 11.30
C TYR A 14 2.28 -9.02 10.79
N ASN A 15 1.39 -8.58 11.69
CA ASN A 15 0.05 -8.04 11.36
C ASN A 15 -0.75 -8.91 10.35
N GLY A 16 -0.68 -10.23 10.49
CA GLY A 16 -1.37 -11.18 9.61
C GLY A 16 -0.65 -11.51 8.30
N LEU A 17 0.41 -10.77 7.93
CA LEU A 17 1.29 -11.13 6.82
C LEU A 17 2.21 -12.28 7.24
N ILE A 18 2.26 -13.36 6.44
CA ILE A 18 3.10 -14.53 6.71
C ILE A 18 4.35 -14.47 5.82
N PHE A 19 5.52 -14.54 6.43
CA PHE A 19 6.81 -14.54 5.75
C PHE A 19 7.50 -15.88 5.93
N ILE A 20 8.20 -16.32 4.89
CA ILE A 20 8.99 -17.55 4.88
C ILE A 20 10.39 -17.22 4.37
N SER A 21 11.41 -17.62 5.13
CA SER A 21 12.80 -17.66 4.67
C SER A 21 13.21 -19.11 4.47
N MET A 22 13.97 -19.34 3.39
CA MET A 22 14.59 -20.64 3.12
C MET A 22 15.88 -20.85 3.92
N ASP A 23 16.45 -19.77 4.46
CA ASP A 23 17.62 -19.81 5.34
C ASP A 23 17.17 -20.01 6.79
N VAL A 24 17.54 -21.15 7.37
CA VAL A 24 17.28 -21.50 8.79
C VAL A 24 17.99 -20.52 9.73
N GLY A 25 19.14 -19.97 9.32
CA GLY A 25 19.92 -19.00 10.09
C GLY A 25 19.45 -17.55 9.93
N ALA A 26 18.38 -17.31 9.17
CA ALA A 26 17.84 -15.97 9.00
C ALA A 26 17.44 -15.35 10.35
N PRO A 27 17.63 -14.03 10.52
CA PRO A 27 17.21 -13.36 11.74
C PRO A 27 15.68 -13.47 11.94
N PRO A 28 15.19 -13.28 13.18
CA PRO A 28 13.76 -13.13 13.43
C PRO A 28 13.13 -12.08 12.51
N LEU A 29 11.88 -12.32 12.07
CA LEU A 29 11.18 -11.42 11.15
C LEU A 29 11.14 -9.97 11.65
N GLU A 30 10.96 -9.77 12.95
CA GLU A 30 10.96 -8.43 13.55
C GLU A 30 12.30 -7.70 13.41
N ASP A 31 13.41 -8.42 13.45
CA ASP A 31 14.76 -7.87 13.27
C ASP A 31 15.03 -7.58 11.79
N TYR A 32 14.54 -8.44 10.89
CA TYR A 32 14.60 -8.22 9.45
C TYR A 32 13.80 -6.99 9.02
N LEU A 33 12.55 -6.87 9.47
CA LEU A 33 11.69 -5.72 9.18
C LEU A 33 12.19 -4.46 9.88
N GLY A 34 12.63 -4.60 11.13
CA GLY A 34 13.06 -3.56 12.05
C GLY A 34 12.21 -2.28 11.97
N ASP A 35 12.80 -1.14 11.59
CA ASP A 35 12.19 0.18 11.51
C ASP A 35 11.13 0.27 10.40
N PHE A 36 11.16 -0.60 9.39
CA PHE A 36 10.10 -0.65 8.38
C PHE A 36 8.75 -1.01 8.99
N ARG A 37 8.71 -1.68 10.15
CA ARG A 37 7.48 -1.96 10.91
C ARG A 37 6.66 -0.70 11.19
N PHE A 38 7.32 0.43 11.46
CA PHE A 38 6.67 1.71 11.67
C PHE A 38 5.78 2.10 10.47
N TYR A 39 6.29 1.88 9.26
CA TYR A 39 5.63 2.22 8.00
C TYR A 39 4.65 1.13 7.55
N LEU A 40 4.97 -0.15 7.78
CA LEU A 40 4.12 -1.28 7.44
C LEU A 40 2.76 -1.24 8.16
N ASP A 41 2.73 -0.73 9.39
CA ASP A 41 1.50 -0.54 10.16
C ASP A 41 0.49 0.42 9.49
N PHE A 42 0.93 1.40 8.68
CA PHE A 42 0.01 2.28 7.93
C PHE A 42 -0.80 1.51 6.88
N TYR A 43 -0.27 0.39 6.39
CA TYR A 43 -0.94 -0.49 5.44
C TYR A 43 -1.72 -1.61 6.11
N THR A 44 -1.32 -2.04 7.31
CA THR A 44 -1.77 -3.31 7.90
C THR A 44 -2.51 -3.20 9.24
N LYS A 45 -2.56 -2.00 9.84
CA LYS A 45 -2.99 -1.81 11.22
C LYS A 45 -3.90 -0.60 11.40
N GLN A 46 -5.04 -0.60 10.71
CA GLN A 46 -6.05 0.45 10.90
C GLN A 46 -6.99 0.15 12.08
N SER A 47 -7.08 -1.11 12.51
CA SER A 47 -7.73 -1.52 13.76
C SER A 47 -6.98 -2.68 14.43
N GLY A 48 -7.54 -3.19 15.53
CA GLY A 48 -7.04 -4.40 16.21
C GLY A 48 -7.45 -5.71 15.52
N ASP A 49 -8.35 -5.68 14.54
CA ASP A 49 -8.95 -6.86 13.91
C ASP A 49 -8.16 -7.33 12.67
N GLY A 50 -7.07 -6.62 12.33
CA GLY A 50 -6.21 -6.94 11.20
C GLY A 50 -6.87 -6.70 9.84
N LEU A 51 -6.35 -7.35 8.80
CA LEU A 51 -6.80 -7.17 7.42
C LEU A 51 -7.65 -8.35 6.93
N GLU A 52 -8.68 -8.05 6.14
CA GLU A 52 -9.24 -8.98 5.16
C GLU A 52 -8.66 -8.67 3.77
N VAL A 53 -8.41 -9.72 2.98
CA VAL A 53 -7.82 -9.59 1.64
C VAL A 53 -8.71 -10.21 0.57
N ARG A 54 -8.73 -9.60 -0.63
CA ARG A 54 -9.38 -10.15 -1.83
C ARG A 54 -8.35 -10.29 -2.95
N GLY A 55 -8.29 -11.46 -3.58
CA GLY A 55 -7.33 -11.80 -4.63
C GLY A 55 -6.55 -13.10 -4.32
N PRO A 56 -5.34 -13.28 -4.89
CA PRO A 56 -4.68 -12.34 -5.79
C PRO A 56 -5.28 -12.35 -7.19
N GLN A 57 -5.33 -11.17 -7.82
CA GLN A 57 -5.27 -11.10 -9.28
C GLN A 57 -3.84 -11.48 -9.71
N ARG A 58 -3.72 -12.32 -10.74
CA ARG A 58 -2.42 -12.84 -11.22
C ARG A 58 -2.29 -12.64 -12.72
N TRP A 59 -1.21 -12.00 -13.14
CA TRP A 59 -0.87 -11.82 -14.55
C TRP A 59 0.64 -11.77 -14.74
N ARG A 60 1.09 -11.93 -15.99
CA ARG A 60 2.52 -11.88 -16.32
C ARG A 60 2.87 -10.62 -17.08
N ILE A 61 4.00 -10.03 -16.74
CA ILE A 61 4.58 -8.88 -17.43
C ILE A 61 5.98 -9.24 -17.95
N LYS A 62 6.37 -8.66 -19.08
CA LYS A 62 7.70 -8.86 -19.70
C LYS A 62 8.72 -7.87 -19.15
N ALA A 63 8.86 -7.86 -17.83
CA ALA A 63 9.79 -7.01 -17.12
C ALA A 63 10.45 -7.79 -15.98
N ASN A 64 11.65 -7.35 -15.58
CA ASN A 64 12.30 -7.88 -14.39
C ASN A 64 11.56 -7.40 -13.13
N TRP A 65 11.40 -8.28 -12.13
CA TRP A 65 10.69 -7.99 -10.88
C TRP A 65 11.21 -6.75 -10.15
N LYS A 66 12.51 -6.44 -10.31
CA LYS A 66 13.15 -5.28 -9.69
C LYS A 66 12.56 -3.96 -10.15
N ILE A 67 12.06 -3.86 -11.39
CA ILE A 67 11.47 -2.63 -11.93
C ILE A 67 10.25 -2.24 -11.11
N GLY A 68 9.36 -3.20 -10.88
CA GLY A 68 8.18 -2.97 -10.06
C GLY A 68 8.52 -2.69 -8.59
N ALA A 69 9.48 -3.43 -8.03
CA ALA A 69 9.92 -3.22 -6.65
C ALA A 69 10.55 -1.83 -6.44
N GLU A 70 11.36 -1.35 -7.38
CA GLU A 70 12.01 -0.03 -7.34
C GLU A 70 11.01 1.11 -7.53
N ASN A 71 10.08 0.97 -8.48
CA ASN A 71 9.01 1.94 -8.69
C ASN A 71 8.24 2.22 -7.38
N PHE A 72 7.78 1.17 -6.69
CA PHE A 72 7.03 1.32 -5.43
C PHE A 72 7.91 1.73 -4.24
N ALA A 73 9.23 1.51 -4.30
CA ALA A 73 10.15 1.87 -3.22
C ALA A 73 10.39 3.38 -3.14
N GLY A 74 10.26 4.12 -4.24
CA GLY A 74 10.64 5.54 -4.23
C GLY A 74 10.31 6.36 -5.47
N ASP A 75 9.78 5.77 -6.55
CA ASP A 75 9.52 6.52 -7.77
C ASP A 75 8.24 7.35 -7.67
N MET A 76 8.39 8.59 -7.21
CA MET A 76 7.34 9.61 -7.27
C MET A 76 7.38 10.43 -8.57
N TYR A 77 8.42 10.23 -9.38
CA TYR A 77 8.72 11.07 -10.54
C TYR A 77 7.92 10.64 -11.77
N HIS A 78 7.62 9.34 -11.92
CA HIS A 78 6.86 8.84 -13.07
C HIS A 78 5.43 9.35 -13.10
N THR A 79 4.78 9.55 -11.95
CA THR A 79 3.31 9.71 -11.90
C THR A 79 2.76 10.82 -12.78
N PRO A 80 3.31 12.05 -12.82
CA PRO A 80 2.75 13.09 -13.66
C PRO A 80 3.04 12.91 -15.17
N GLN A 81 3.90 11.95 -15.54
CA GLN A 81 4.30 11.67 -16.91
C GLN A 81 3.61 10.39 -17.41
N THR A 82 3.82 9.27 -16.72
CA THR A 82 3.25 7.96 -17.06
C THR A 82 1.73 7.97 -16.95
N HIS A 83 1.17 8.57 -15.89
CA HIS A 83 -0.28 8.60 -15.65
C HIS A 83 -0.91 9.93 -16.05
N ALA A 84 -0.39 10.59 -17.10
CA ALA A 84 -0.93 11.86 -17.58
C ALA A 84 -2.43 11.74 -17.95
N SER A 85 -2.83 10.61 -18.54
CA SER A 85 -4.23 10.26 -18.82
C SER A 85 -5.12 10.31 -17.56
N ILE A 86 -4.63 9.78 -16.45
CA ILE A 86 -5.33 9.72 -15.16
C ILE A 86 -5.43 11.11 -14.51
N VAL A 87 -4.37 11.92 -14.68
CA VAL A 87 -4.35 13.31 -14.24
C VAL A 87 -5.39 14.14 -15.01
N GLU A 88 -5.51 13.94 -16.33
CA GLU A 88 -6.46 14.64 -17.19
C GLU A 88 -7.93 14.35 -16.83
N ILE A 89 -8.26 13.10 -16.50
CA ILE A 89 -9.64 12.74 -16.08
C ILE A 89 -9.96 13.17 -14.65
N GLY A 90 -8.98 13.70 -13.91
CA GLY A 90 -9.19 14.22 -12.55
C GLY A 90 -9.56 13.16 -11.53
N LEU A 91 -9.04 11.93 -11.67
CA LEU A 91 -9.36 10.79 -10.80
C LEU A 91 -8.99 11.04 -9.33
N PHE A 92 -8.07 11.97 -9.05
CA PHE A 92 -7.70 12.38 -7.70
C PHE A 92 -8.12 13.82 -7.44
N ARG A 93 -8.34 14.17 -6.15
CA ARG A 93 -8.72 15.53 -5.71
C ARG A 93 -7.82 16.63 -6.29
N GLU A 94 -6.55 16.33 -6.57
CA GLU A 94 -5.59 17.33 -7.02
C GLU A 94 -4.82 16.89 -8.27
N PRO A 95 -5.20 17.38 -9.46
CA PRO A 95 -4.58 17.01 -10.74
C PRO A 95 -3.25 17.75 -11.02
N LYS A 96 -2.62 18.39 -10.02
CA LYS A 96 -1.39 19.17 -10.25
C LYS A 96 -0.15 18.37 -9.83
N ALA A 97 0.61 17.93 -10.84
CA ALA A 97 1.93 17.29 -10.72
C ALA A 97 2.85 17.92 -9.65
N GLN A 98 2.74 19.23 -9.47
CA GLN A 98 3.58 20.03 -8.57
C GLN A 98 3.45 19.65 -7.09
N LYS A 99 2.30 19.15 -6.61
CA LYS A 99 2.14 18.75 -5.20
C LYS A 99 2.77 17.39 -4.85
N ARG A 100 3.08 16.54 -5.83
CA ARG A 100 3.90 15.34 -5.55
C ARG A 100 5.33 15.70 -5.13
N LYS A 101 5.81 16.89 -5.50
CA LYS A 101 7.11 17.42 -5.06
C LYS A 101 7.15 17.77 -3.57
N ASP A 102 5.99 17.93 -2.94
CA ASP A 102 5.89 18.31 -1.53
C ASP A 102 5.91 17.07 -0.60
N GLY A 103 5.74 15.88 -1.17
CA GLY A 103 5.93 14.62 -0.46
C GLY A 103 7.40 14.30 -0.22
N ALA A 104 7.65 13.28 0.60
CA ALA A 104 8.98 12.79 0.94
C ALA A 104 9.14 11.31 0.60
N THR A 105 10.36 10.91 0.26
CA THR A 105 10.81 9.51 0.23
C THR A 105 11.44 9.16 1.57
N TYR A 106 11.36 7.89 1.96
CA TYR A 106 11.99 7.37 3.17
C TYR A 106 12.63 6.00 2.92
N TRP A 107 13.65 5.69 3.70
CA TRP A 107 14.31 4.38 3.75
C TRP A 107 14.43 3.94 5.20
N ALA A 108 13.95 2.75 5.49
CA ALA A 108 13.90 2.17 6.83
C ALA A 108 14.33 0.70 6.74
N GLN A 109 15.62 0.45 6.97
CA GLN A 109 16.24 -0.88 6.88
C GLN A 109 15.88 -1.66 5.62
N CYS A 110 14.98 -2.65 5.74
CA CYS A 110 14.63 -3.54 4.63
C CYS A 110 13.66 -2.93 3.62
N GLY A 111 13.17 -1.70 3.84
CA GLY A 111 12.18 -1.11 2.96
C GLY A 111 12.36 0.38 2.73
N GLY A 112 11.62 0.87 1.74
CA GLY A 112 11.54 2.28 1.42
C GLY A 112 10.19 2.60 0.82
N GLY A 113 9.82 3.87 0.82
CA GLY A 113 8.56 4.31 0.26
C GLY A 113 8.44 5.80 0.09
N THR A 114 7.22 6.20 -0.25
CA THR A 114 6.83 7.54 -0.66
C THR A 114 5.66 8.03 0.19
N THR A 115 5.49 9.35 0.25
CA THR A 115 4.42 10.00 1.00
C THR A 115 3.75 11.08 0.17
N TYR A 116 2.52 11.44 0.53
CA TYR A 116 1.90 12.69 0.09
C TYR A 116 1.91 13.72 1.19
N LYS A 117 2.10 14.98 0.81
CA LYS A 117 1.82 16.11 1.68
C LYS A 117 0.33 16.38 1.73
N LEU A 118 -0.23 16.35 2.93
CA LEU A 118 -1.62 16.69 3.19
C LEU A 118 -1.78 18.20 3.44
N PRO A 119 -2.97 18.77 3.15
CA PRO A 119 -3.24 20.17 3.48
C PRO A 119 -3.12 20.44 5.00
N PRO A 120 -3.01 21.72 5.40
CA PRO A 120 -3.06 22.10 6.80
C PRO A 120 -4.31 21.55 7.50
N GLY A 121 -4.13 21.04 8.71
CA GLY A 121 -5.20 20.46 9.53
C GLY A 121 -4.62 19.61 10.66
N ASN A 122 -5.45 19.28 11.63
CA ASN A 122 -5.13 18.28 12.65
C ASN A 122 -5.19 16.85 12.10
N PHE A 123 -4.93 15.86 12.95
CA PHE A 123 -4.94 14.45 12.57
C PHE A 123 -6.28 14.03 11.95
N GLU A 124 -7.40 14.33 12.63
CA GLU A 124 -8.73 13.92 12.21
C GLU A 124 -9.16 14.59 10.90
N GLU A 125 -8.90 15.90 10.75
CA GLU A 125 -9.15 16.64 9.50
C GLU A 125 -8.38 16.04 8.32
N ARG A 126 -7.12 15.66 8.54
CA ARG A 126 -6.26 15.04 7.53
C ARG A 126 -6.69 13.62 7.18
N MET A 127 -7.11 12.83 8.16
CA MET A 127 -7.65 11.49 7.89
C MET A 127 -8.98 11.55 7.13
N ARG A 128 -9.87 12.51 7.45
CA ARG A 128 -11.08 12.78 6.67
C ARG A 128 -10.76 13.27 5.26
N TYR A 129 -9.70 14.06 5.11
CA TYR A 129 -9.23 14.49 3.79
C TYR A 129 -8.77 13.31 2.91
N VAL A 130 -8.15 12.29 3.52
CA VAL A 130 -7.78 11.03 2.84
C VAL A 130 -9.00 10.16 2.54
N GLY A 131 -10.13 10.38 3.21
CA GLY A 131 -11.41 9.71 2.96
C GLY A 131 -11.76 8.60 3.96
N TYR A 132 -11.11 8.57 5.12
CA TYR A 132 -11.49 7.66 6.21
C TYR A 132 -12.73 8.18 6.96
N PRO A 133 -13.73 7.32 7.26
CA PRO A 133 -14.87 7.69 8.09
C PRO A 133 -14.49 7.81 9.58
N ASP A 134 -15.23 8.61 10.34
CA ASP A 134 -14.94 8.91 11.75
C ASP A 134 -14.77 7.66 12.62
N GLU A 135 -15.59 6.62 12.40
CA GLU A 135 -15.48 5.38 13.16
C GLU A 135 -14.16 4.65 12.93
N MET A 136 -13.61 4.69 11.71
CA MET A 136 -12.29 4.14 11.41
C MET A 136 -11.18 5.03 11.98
N ILE A 137 -11.32 6.36 11.89
CA ILE A 137 -10.34 7.31 12.47
C ILE A 137 -10.15 7.06 13.96
N GLU A 138 -11.25 6.82 14.69
CA GLU A 138 -11.19 6.53 16.12
C GLU A 138 -10.51 5.20 16.44
N GLN A 139 -10.68 4.16 15.60
CA GLN A 139 -9.93 2.91 15.76
C GLN A 139 -8.44 3.10 15.45
N ILE A 140 -8.12 3.80 14.36
CA ILE A 140 -6.76 4.10 13.95
C ILE A 140 -6.00 4.81 15.07
N LYS A 141 -6.60 5.81 15.72
CA LYS A 141 -6.00 6.52 16.86
C LYS A 141 -5.68 5.62 18.06
N ARG A 142 -6.41 4.52 18.24
CA ARG A 142 -6.17 3.58 19.34
C ARG A 142 -4.99 2.66 19.06
N VAL A 143 -4.78 2.29 17.79
CA VAL A 143 -3.77 1.29 17.41
C VAL A 143 -2.48 1.88 16.86
N TRP A 144 -2.53 3.07 16.27
CA TRP A 144 -1.34 3.80 15.84
C TRP A 144 -0.64 4.46 17.02
N THR A 145 0.68 4.32 17.05
CA THR A 145 1.55 4.98 18.02
C THR A 145 1.46 6.50 17.91
N GLN A 146 1.83 7.21 18.98
CA GLN A 146 1.88 8.67 18.96
C GLN A 146 2.76 9.22 17.82
N LYS A 147 3.86 8.54 17.49
CA LYS A 147 4.74 8.95 16.37
C LYS A 147 4.06 8.80 15.00
N GLN A 148 3.28 7.72 14.79
CA GLN A 148 2.51 7.55 13.56
C GLN A 148 1.41 8.61 13.44
N GLN A 149 0.75 8.93 14.55
CA GLN A 149 -0.23 10.01 14.59
C GLN A 149 0.41 11.39 14.37
N GLN A 150 1.62 11.62 14.87
CA GLN A 150 2.38 12.86 14.63
C GLN A 150 2.77 13.01 13.15
N LEU A 151 3.18 11.93 12.48
CA LEU A 151 3.53 11.96 11.05
C LEU A 151 2.37 12.52 10.21
N VAL A 152 1.14 12.07 10.48
CA VAL A 152 -0.05 12.55 9.78
C VAL A 152 -0.51 13.89 10.33
N GLY A 153 -0.63 14.04 11.65
CA GLY A 153 -1.29 15.17 12.31
C GLY A 153 -0.42 16.41 12.50
N ALA A 154 0.86 16.27 12.84
CA ALA A 154 1.78 17.39 12.97
C ALA A 154 2.56 17.62 11.66
N ASP A 155 3.21 16.58 11.16
CA ASP A 155 4.12 16.70 10.00
C ASP A 155 3.36 16.76 8.67
N GLY A 156 2.13 16.25 8.62
CA GLY A 156 1.25 16.36 7.46
C GLY A 156 1.61 15.43 6.32
N PHE A 157 2.18 14.27 6.61
CA PHE A 157 2.50 13.26 5.62
C PHE A 157 1.61 12.04 5.77
N MET A 158 1.09 11.54 4.64
CA MET A 158 0.43 10.24 4.56
C MET A 158 1.26 9.30 3.70
N ILE A 159 1.44 8.06 4.17
CA ILE A 159 2.17 7.03 3.43
C ILE A 159 1.39 6.67 2.15
N SER A 160 2.08 6.59 1.01
CA SER A 160 1.49 6.28 -0.29
C SER A 160 1.94 4.92 -0.80
N ALA A 161 3.16 4.79 -1.32
CA ALA A 161 3.69 3.52 -1.80
C ALA A 161 4.92 3.10 -1.01
N ALA A 162 5.18 1.80 -0.95
CA ALA A 162 6.39 1.27 -0.34
C ALA A 162 6.76 -0.08 -0.94
N SER A 163 8.03 -0.46 -0.80
CA SER A 163 8.51 -1.82 -1.00
C SER A 163 9.25 -2.30 0.23
N CYS A 164 8.86 -3.47 0.72
CA CYS A 164 9.65 -4.31 1.62
C CYS A 164 10.49 -5.25 0.75
N PHE A 165 11.80 -5.17 0.90
CA PHE A 165 12.73 -6.05 0.21
C PHE A 165 12.38 -7.53 0.48
N PRO A 166 12.54 -8.42 -0.50
CA PRO A 166 12.95 -8.12 -1.87
C PRO A 166 11.83 -7.56 -2.75
N ASN A 167 10.65 -8.16 -2.73
CA ASN A 167 9.70 -8.03 -3.82
C ASN A 167 8.24 -7.86 -3.38
N LEU A 168 8.02 -7.42 -2.14
CA LEU A 168 6.68 -7.14 -1.60
C LEU A 168 6.45 -5.63 -1.59
N SER A 169 5.46 -5.15 -2.34
CA SER A 169 5.12 -3.73 -2.38
C SER A 169 3.71 -3.47 -1.86
N PHE A 170 3.47 -2.23 -1.49
CA PHE A 170 2.23 -1.73 -0.93
C PHE A 170 1.86 -0.42 -1.60
N VAL A 171 0.57 -0.18 -1.82
CA VAL A 171 0.08 1.14 -2.21
C VAL A 171 -1.19 1.48 -1.44
N HIS A 172 -1.24 2.72 -1.00
CA HIS A 172 -2.35 3.38 -0.34
C HIS A 172 -2.63 4.68 -1.09
N ASN A 173 -3.78 4.73 -1.75
CA ASN A 173 -4.21 5.85 -2.58
C ASN A 173 -5.72 6.04 -2.43
N TRP A 174 -6.21 7.26 -2.68
CA TRP A 174 -7.62 7.65 -2.46
C TRP A 174 -8.20 8.35 -3.70
N PRO A 175 -8.61 7.59 -4.72
CA PRO A 175 -9.26 8.14 -5.91
C PRO A 175 -10.69 8.62 -5.60
N LYS A 176 -11.26 9.40 -6.51
CA LYS A 176 -12.69 9.68 -6.57
C LYS A 176 -13.41 8.44 -7.10
N VAL A 177 -14.43 7.97 -6.40
CA VAL A 177 -15.29 6.87 -6.87
C VAL A 177 -16.57 7.49 -7.44
N LEU A 178 -16.83 7.28 -8.73
CA LEU A 178 -17.93 7.91 -9.47
C LEU A 178 -19.28 7.37 -8.98
N ASP A 179 -20.09 8.26 -8.39
CA ASP A 179 -21.59 8.26 -8.34
C ASP A 179 -22.16 9.30 -7.34
N GLY A 180 -21.33 10.14 -6.69
CA GLY A 180 -21.78 11.18 -5.76
C GLY A 180 -21.72 12.60 -6.32
N ALA A 181 -22.61 13.48 -5.86
CA ALA A 181 -22.63 14.92 -6.15
C ALA A 181 -21.51 15.73 -5.44
N HIS A 182 -20.43 15.10 -4.98
CA HIS A 182 -19.38 15.71 -4.17
C HIS A 182 -17.98 15.16 -4.53
N ASP A 183 -16.94 15.94 -4.21
CA ASP A 183 -15.50 15.62 -4.34
C ASP A 183 -15.04 14.47 -3.40
N ASP A 184 -15.89 13.48 -3.16
CA ASP A 184 -15.63 12.40 -2.23
C ASP A 184 -14.55 11.46 -2.79
N VAL A 185 -13.57 11.15 -1.94
CA VAL A 185 -12.48 10.22 -2.23
C VAL A 185 -12.58 9.04 -1.29
N LEU A 186 -12.06 7.91 -1.73
CA LEU A 186 -12.11 6.69 -0.95
C LEU A 186 -10.77 5.97 -0.97
N PRO A 187 -10.09 5.82 0.18
CA PRO A 187 -8.82 5.15 0.23
C PRO A 187 -8.98 3.65 -0.03
N PHE A 188 -8.03 3.08 -0.76
CA PHE A 188 -7.82 1.65 -0.85
C PHE A 188 -6.38 1.31 -0.52
N ILE A 189 -6.16 0.07 -0.08
CA ILE A 189 -4.83 -0.49 0.11
C ILE A 189 -4.69 -1.71 -0.81
N SER A 190 -3.55 -1.78 -1.49
CA SER A 190 -3.16 -2.97 -2.24
C SER A 190 -1.82 -3.48 -1.74
N ILE A 191 -1.72 -4.80 -1.64
CA ILE A 191 -0.50 -5.55 -1.34
C ILE A 191 -0.14 -6.30 -2.60
N ARG A 192 1.12 -6.28 -3.01
CA ARG A 192 1.52 -6.88 -4.28
C ARG A 192 2.87 -7.56 -4.20
N LEU A 193 2.96 -8.75 -4.81
CA LEU A 193 4.19 -9.53 -4.90
C LEU A 193 4.67 -9.54 -6.35
N TRP A 194 5.93 -9.14 -6.55
CA TRP A 194 6.61 -9.25 -7.83
C TRP A 194 7.31 -10.60 -7.91
N GLN A 195 6.58 -11.66 -8.26
CA GLN A 195 7.10 -13.03 -8.27
C GLN A 195 8.04 -13.21 -9.48
N PRO A 196 9.35 -13.43 -9.26
CA PRO A 196 10.29 -13.63 -10.35
C PRO A 196 9.99 -14.93 -11.10
N ILE A 197 9.91 -14.88 -12.44
CA ILE A 197 9.81 -16.06 -13.30
C ILE A 197 11.15 -16.27 -14.03
N SER A 198 11.70 -15.19 -14.59
CA SER A 198 13.01 -15.16 -15.24
C SER A 198 13.66 -13.77 -15.07
N GLU A 199 14.79 -13.54 -15.72
CA GLU A 199 15.43 -12.23 -15.80
C GLU A 199 14.58 -11.17 -16.52
N ASN A 200 13.58 -11.58 -17.31
CA ASN A 200 12.77 -10.68 -18.15
C ASN A 200 11.25 -10.92 -18.01
N GLU A 201 10.82 -11.76 -17.08
CA GLU A 201 9.41 -12.07 -16.84
C GLU A 201 9.11 -12.10 -15.33
N THR A 202 8.00 -11.48 -14.96
CA THR A 202 7.49 -11.41 -13.58
C THR A 202 6.01 -11.77 -13.58
N GLU A 203 5.60 -12.63 -12.64
CA GLU A 203 4.18 -12.79 -12.31
C GLU A 203 3.83 -11.78 -11.22
N VAL A 204 2.88 -10.90 -11.50
CA VAL A 204 2.36 -9.96 -10.52
C VAL A 204 1.21 -10.64 -9.79
N CYS A 205 1.31 -10.73 -8.47
CA CYS A 205 0.20 -11.13 -7.60
C CYS A 205 -0.27 -9.89 -6.85
N SER A 206 -1.48 -9.41 -7.14
CA SER A 206 -2.05 -8.20 -6.53
C SER A 206 -3.29 -8.51 -5.70
N TRP A 207 -3.26 -8.12 -4.43
CA TRP A 207 -4.37 -8.23 -3.49
C TRP A 207 -4.91 -6.85 -3.17
N PHE A 208 -6.23 -6.76 -3.07
CA PHE A 208 -6.88 -5.71 -2.30
C PHE A 208 -6.85 -6.08 -0.82
N ALA A 209 -6.53 -5.11 0.05
CA ALA A 209 -6.56 -5.25 1.49
C ALA A 209 -7.43 -4.16 2.11
N VAL A 210 -8.22 -4.54 3.11
CA VAL A 210 -9.02 -3.60 3.90
C VAL A 210 -9.10 -4.08 5.34
N ASP A 211 -9.23 -3.13 6.25
CA ASP A 211 -9.39 -3.41 7.68
C ASP A 211 -10.62 -4.30 7.94
N SER A 212 -10.44 -5.36 8.73
CA SER A 212 -11.50 -6.32 9.05
C SER A 212 -12.66 -5.68 9.79
N ALA A 213 -12.40 -4.63 10.59
CA ALA A 213 -13.42 -3.88 11.32
C ALA A 213 -14.10 -2.79 10.47
N ALA A 214 -13.67 -2.57 9.23
CA ALA A 214 -14.24 -1.51 8.40
C ALA A 214 -15.73 -1.77 8.07
N PRO A 215 -16.54 -0.70 7.90
CA PRO A 215 -17.94 -0.82 7.52
C PRO A 215 -18.11 -1.61 6.21
N PRO A 216 -19.16 -2.45 6.07
CA PRO A 216 -19.38 -3.23 4.86
C PRO A 216 -19.45 -2.37 3.58
N GLU A 217 -20.08 -1.20 3.67
CA GLU A 217 -20.16 -0.25 2.54
C GLU A 217 -18.78 0.33 2.19
N TYR A 218 -17.99 0.72 3.19
CA TYR A 218 -16.61 1.17 2.98
C TYR A 218 -15.78 0.09 2.28
N LYS A 219 -15.85 -1.17 2.74
CA LYS A 219 -15.15 -2.31 2.13
C LYS A 219 -15.54 -2.49 0.66
N ALA A 220 -16.84 -2.44 0.37
CA ALA A 220 -17.35 -2.60 -0.99
C ALA A 220 -16.90 -1.48 -1.93
N ASN A 221 -16.97 -0.23 -1.48
CA ASN A 221 -16.58 0.91 -2.29
C ASN A 221 -15.05 1.01 -2.42
N SER A 222 -14.29 0.71 -1.36
CA SER A 222 -12.82 0.74 -1.37
C SER A 222 -12.28 -0.32 -2.34
N TYR A 223 -12.95 -1.48 -2.42
CA TYR A 223 -12.66 -2.48 -3.43
C TYR A 223 -12.89 -1.98 -4.87
N LYS A 224 -13.96 -1.21 -5.12
CA LYS A 224 -14.18 -0.56 -6.44
C LYS A 224 -13.07 0.44 -6.74
N ALA A 225 -12.69 1.26 -5.75
CA ALA A 225 -11.60 2.23 -5.86
C ALA A 225 -10.28 1.55 -6.26
N TYR A 226 -9.96 0.41 -5.63
CA TYR A 226 -8.84 -0.43 -6.01
C TYR A 226 -8.95 -0.90 -7.47
N LEU A 227 -10.05 -1.53 -7.87
CA LEU A 227 -10.22 -2.09 -9.22
C LEU A 227 -10.14 -1.04 -10.34
N MET A 228 -10.56 0.20 -10.06
CA MET A 228 -10.44 1.30 -11.01
C MET A 228 -8.98 1.73 -11.20
N CYS A 229 -8.17 1.70 -10.13
CA CYS A 229 -6.82 2.20 -10.16
C CYS A 229 -5.78 1.13 -10.48
N PHE A 230 -5.78 0.01 -9.76
CA PHE A 230 -4.77 -1.06 -9.82
C PHE A 230 -5.42 -2.43 -10.04
N GLY A 231 -4.59 -3.44 -10.25
CA GLY A 231 -4.98 -4.78 -10.67
C GLY A 231 -4.85 -4.96 -12.18
N SER A 232 -5.16 -6.16 -12.67
CA SER A 232 -4.98 -6.56 -14.07
C SER A 232 -5.73 -5.69 -15.10
N THR A 233 -6.70 -4.88 -14.65
CA THR A 233 -7.48 -3.96 -15.49
C THR A 233 -7.48 -2.52 -14.96
N GLY A 234 -6.67 -2.21 -13.95
CA GLY A 234 -6.61 -0.88 -13.36
C GLY A 234 -5.92 0.12 -14.27
N MET A 235 -6.37 1.37 -14.28
CA MET A 235 -5.83 2.41 -15.16
C MET A 235 -4.34 2.69 -14.92
N PHE A 236 -3.86 2.62 -13.66
CA PHE A 236 -2.44 2.83 -13.34
C PHE A 236 -1.58 1.66 -13.81
N ASP A 237 -1.93 0.44 -13.38
CA ASP A 237 -1.13 -0.76 -13.70
C ASP A 237 -1.05 -1.00 -15.22
N GLN A 238 -2.00 -0.52 -16.03
CA GLN A 238 -1.93 -0.59 -17.50
C GLN A 238 -0.88 0.35 -18.10
N ASP A 239 -0.67 1.53 -17.52
CA ASP A 239 0.37 2.46 -17.95
C ASP A 239 1.77 2.03 -17.44
N ASP A 240 1.83 1.32 -16.31
CA ASP A 240 3.07 0.85 -15.68
C ASP A 240 3.64 -0.47 -16.26
N ALA A 241 2.78 -1.35 -16.80
CA ALA A 241 3.11 -2.76 -17.12
C ALA A 241 3.88 -3.02 -18.43
#